data_AF-A0A2P2JTJ9-F1
#
_entry.id   AF-A0A2P2JTJ9-F1
#
_cell.length_a   1.000
_cell.length_b   1.000
_cell.length_c   1.000
_cell.angle_alpha   90.00
_cell.angle_beta   90.00
_cell.angle_gamma   90.00
#
_symmetry.space_group_name_H-M   'P 1'
#
loop_
_entity.id
_entity.type
_entity.pdbx_description
1 polymer ?
#
loop_
_entity_poly.entity_id
_entity_poly.type
_entity_poly.pdbx_seq_one_letter_code
_entity_poly.pdbx_strand_id
1 'polypeptide(L)'
;MHFFCGDSSFAKSNQEALKSILIVFAKLNPGIRYVQGMNEILAPLFYVFRNDPDEEMAACSEADTFFCFVELLSGFRDHFCQQLDNSVVGIRSTITKLSQLLKEHDEELWRHLEITTKVNPQFYAFRWITLLLTQEFNFADSLHIWDTLLSDPEGPQETLLRVCCAMLILIRRRILAGDFTSILKLLQNYPPTNISHLLYVANKLRIHPLG
;
A
#
# COMPACT_ATOMS: atom_id res chain seq x y z
N MET A 1 0.72 -13.35 -15.42
CA MET A 1 -0.58 -12.66 -15.54
C MET A 1 -0.61 -11.94 -16.89
N HIS A 2 -1.37 -12.43 -17.86
CA HIS A 2 -1.43 -11.90 -19.24
C HIS A 2 -2.34 -10.67 -19.41
N PHE A 3 -2.95 -10.22 -18.30
CA PHE A 3 -3.96 -9.16 -18.33
C PHE A 3 -3.37 -7.79 -18.70
N PHE A 4 -2.22 -7.44 -18.13
CA PHE A 4 -1.47 -6.22 -18.45
C PHE A 4 -0.18 -6.50 -19.24
N CYS A 5 0.28 -7.74 -19.30
CA CYS A 5 1.55 -8.09 -19.92
C CYS A 5 1.35 -8.91 -21.20
N GLY A 6 1.89 -8.40 -22.32
CA GLY A 6 1.94 -9.10 -23.59
C GLY A 6 1.52 -8.23 -24.78
N ASP A 7 1.66 -8.78 -25.98
CA ASP A 7 1.37 -8.10 -27.24
C ASP A 7 -0.06 -8.30 -27.77
N SER A 8 -0.90 -9.01 -27.02
CA SER A 8 -2.29 -9.25 -27.39
C SER A 8 -3.06 -7.93 -27.47
N SER A 9 -4.06 -7.88 -28.35
CA SER A 9 -4.95 -6.72 -28.46
C SER A 9 -5.66 -6.43 -27.13
N PHE A 10 -6.02 -7.47 -26.38
CA PHE A 10 -6.62 -7.35 -25.07
C PHE A 10 -5.70 -6.66 -24.05
N ALA A 11 -4.44 -7.13 -23.93
CA ALA A 11 -3.49 -6.53 -23.00
C ALA A 11 -3.16 -5.07 -23.38
N LYS A 12 -3.02 -4.78 -24.69
CA LYS A 12 -2.80 -3.42 -25.20
C LYS A 12 -3.98 -2.49 -24.90
N SER A 13 -5.21 -2.99 -25.05
CA SER A 13 -6.42 -2.23 -24.68
C SER A 13 -6.42 -1.86 -23.21
N ASN A 14 -6.07 -2.81 -22.32
CA ASN A 14 -6.00 -2.56 -20.88
C ASN A 14 -4.90 -1.56 -20.51
N GLN A 15 -3.74 -1.61 -21.17
CA GLN A 15 -2.65 -0.65 -20.97
C GLN A 15 -3.05 0.78 -21.40
N GLU A 16 -3.71 0.92 -22.55
CA GLU A 16 -4.17 2.23 -23.03
C GLU A 16 -5.30 2.79 -22.15
N ALA A 17 -6.17 1.94 -21.59
CA ALA A 17 -7.17 2.35 -20.61
C ALA A 17 -6.50 2.94 -19.35
N LEU A 18 -5.57 2.21 -18.72
CA LEU A 18 -4.82 2.71 -17.56
C LEU A 18 -4.13 4.06 -17.84
N LYS A 19 -3.47 4.17 -18.99
CA LYS A 19 -2.80 5.40 -19.43
C LYS A 19 -3.77 6.55 -19.62
N SER A 20 -4.94 6.31 -20.24
CA SER A 20 -5.96 7.32 -20.45
C SER A 20 -6.49 7.86 -19.12
N ILE A 21 -6.81 6.96 -18.17
CA ILE A 21 -7.26 7.32 -16.82
C ILE A 21 -6.22 8.18 -16.10
N LEU A 22 -4.93 7.78 -16.12
CA LEU A 22 -3.85 8.55 -15.47
C LEU A 22 -3.63 9.92 -16.13
N ILE A 23 -3.75 10.03 -17.45
CA ILE A 23 -3.66 11.31 -18.17
C ILE A 23 -4.80 12.23 -17.75
N VAL A 24 -6.03 11.73 -17.70
CA VAL A 24 -7.21 12.50 -17.28
C VAL A 24 -7.02 12.96 -15.82
N PHE A 25 -6.63 12.06 -14.93
CA PHE A 25 -6.33 12.38 -13.53
C PHE A 25 -5.29 13.51 -13.41
N ALA A 26 -4.16 13.39 -14.12
CA ALA A 26 -3.08 14.37 -14.05
C ALA A 26 -3.50 15.75 -14.58
N LYS A 27 -4.36 15.80 -15.59
CA LYS A 27 -4.92 17.05 -16.13
C LYS A 27 -5.91 17.71 -15.17
N LEU A 28 -6.74 16.91 -14.50
CA LEU A 28 -7.73 17.41 -13.54
C LEU A 28 -7.11 17.80 -12.19
N ASN A 29 -5.94 17.24 -11.85
CA ASN A 29 -5.25 17.48 -10.57
C ASN A 29 -3.86 18.12 -10.80
N PRO A 30 -3.76 19.36 -11.28
CA PRO A 30 -2.48 19.97 -11.68
C PRO A 30 -1.48 20.18 -10.54
N GLY A 31 -1.95 20.16 -9.29
CA GLY A 31 -1.11 20.25 -8.08
C GLY A 31 -0.48 18.92 -7.63
N ILE A 32 -0.97 17.78 -8.12
CA ILE A 32 -0.40 16.45 -7.83
C ILE A 32 0.26 15.91 -9.11
N ARG A 33 -0.48 15.96 -10.22
CA ARG A 33 -0.13 15.35 -11.52
C ARG A 33 0.07 13.84 -11.37
N TYR A 34 0.70 13.23 -12.38
CA TYR A 34 1.14 11.84 -12.29
C TYR A 34 2.42 11.73 -11.47
N VAL A 35 2.43 10.81 -10.52
CA VAL A 35 3.63 10.39 -9.78
C VAL A 35 3.88 8.91 -10.06
N GLN A 36 5.14 8.54 -10.28
CA GLN A 36 5.52 7.15 -10.51
C GLN A 36 5.05 6.27 -9.35
N GLY A 37 4.36 5.16 -9.66
CA GLY A 37 3.73 4.28 -8.67
C GLY A 37 2.20 4.37 -8.67
N MET A 38 1.62 5.49 -9.12
CA MET A 38 0.17 5.62 -9.27
C MET A 38 -0.45 4.55 -10.18
N ASN A 39 0.29 4.13 -11.21
CA ASN A 39 -0.13 3.05 -12.10
C ASN A 39 -0.29 1.70 -11.36
N GLU A 40 0.49 1.45 -10.32
CA GLU A 40 0.44 0.22 -9.53
C GLU A 40 -0.81 0.20 -8.62
N ILE A 41 -1.23 1.37 -8.14
CA ILE A 41 -2.48 1.54 -7.37
C ILE A 41 -3.70 1.43 -8.29
N LEU A 42 -3.59 1.97 -9.51
CA LEU A 42 -4.68 1.95 -10.47
C LEU A 42 -4.98 0.53 -10.99
N ALA A 43 -3.94 -0.28 -11.19
CA ALA A 43 -4.05 -1.58 -11.83
C ALA A 43 -4.99 -2.58 -11.10
N PRO A 44 -4.95 -2.73 -9.75
CA PRO A 44 -5.91 -3.54 -8.99
C PRO A 44 -7.36 -3.12 -9.20
N LEU A 45 -7.65 -1.81 -9.13
CA LEU A 45 -9.00 -1.28 -9.34
C LEU A 45 -9.51 -1.60 -10.74
N PHE A 46 -8.71 -1.27 -11.75
CA PHE A 46 -9.08 -1.54 -13.14
C PHE A 46 -9.26 -3.02 -13.41
N TYR A 47 -8.39 -3.86 -12.87
CA TYR A 47 -8.51 -5.30 -13.00
C TYR A 47 -9.85 -5.81 -12.44
N VAL A 48 -10.26 -5.36 -11.26
CA VAL A 48 -11.52 -5.78 -10.65
C VAL A 48 -12.71 -5.36 -11.52
N PHE A 49 -12.82 -4.08 -11.87
CA PHE A 49 -13.95 -3.59 -12.67
C PHE A 49 -13.98 -4.16 -14.09
N ARG A 50 -12.82 -4.37 -14.71
CA ARG A 50 -12.76 -4.90 -16.08
C ARG A 50 -13.10 -6.39 -16.17
N ASN A 51 -12.96 -7.13 -15.06
CA ASN A 51 -13.35 -8.55 -14.98
C ASN A 51 -14.70 -8.73 -14.26
N ASP A 52 -15.51 -7.68 -14.17
CA ASP A 52 -16.88 -7.81 -13.64
C ASP A 52 -17.66 -8.86 -14.47
N PRO A 53 -18.37 -9.81 -13.83
CA PRO A 53 -19.18 -10.79 -14.54
C PRO A 53 -20.35 -10.17 -15.31
N ASP A 54 -20.79 -8.96 -14.94
CA ASP A 54 -21.78 -8.19 -15.68
C ASP A 54 -21.08 -7.37 -16.79
N GLU A 55 -21.40 -7.70 -18.05
CA GLU A 55 -20.79 -7.05 -19.21
C GLU A 55 -21.11 -5.55 -19.29
N GLU A 56 -22.27 -5.10 -18.79
CA GLU A 56 -22.63 -3.68 -18.77
C GLU A 56 -21.74 -2.93 -17.77
N MET A 57 -21.48 -3.52 -16.60
CA MET A 57 -20.57 -2.95 -15.61
C MET A 57 -19.11 -2.98 -16.09
N ALA A 58 -18.67 -4.08 -16.70
CA ALA A 58 -17.33 -4.20 -17.27
C ALA A 58 -17.08 -3.21 -18.43
N ALA A 59 -18.12 -2.77 -19.13
CA ALA A 59 -18.03 -1.73 -20.15
C ALA A 59 -17.77 -0.34 -19.55
N CYS A 60 -18.21 -0.08 -18.31
CA CYS A 60 -17.98 1.15 -17.56
C CYS A 60 -16.66 1.17 -16.79
N SER A 61 -15.85 0.10 -16.88
CA SER A 61 -14.67 -0.11 -16.04
C SER A 61 -13.70 1.07 -15.99
N GLU A 62 -13.49 1.81 -17.09
CA GLU A 62 -12.59 2.97 -17.08
C GLU A 62 -13.11 4.13 -16.20
N ALA A 63 -14.41 4.41 -16.27
CA ALA A 63 -15.03 5.47 -15.49
C ALA A 63 -15.06 5.11 -14.00
N ASP A 64 -15.47 3.88 -13.69
CA ASP A 64 -15.52 3.40 -12.30
C ASP A 64 -14.13 3.37 -11.67
N THR A 65 -13.14 2.88 -12.44
CA THR A 65 -11.73 2.93 -12.02
C THR A 65 -11.30 4.36 -11.74
N PHE A 66 -11.61 5.32 -12.63
CA PHE A 66 -11.21 6.72 -12.44
C PHE A 66 -11.80 7.30 -11.14
N PHE A 67 -13.10 7.15 -10.91
CA PHE A 67 -13.74 7.74 -9.72
C PHE A 67 -13.28 7.05 -8.42
N CYS A 68 -13.19 5.71 -8.40
CA CYS A 68 -12.68 5.00 -7.24
C CYS A 68 -11.20 5.33 -6.97
N PHE A 69 -10.39 5.51 -8.01
CA PHE A 69 -8.99 5.91 -7.87
C PHE A 69 -8.85 7.32 -7.30
N VAL A 70 -9.68 8.27 -7.76
CA VAL A 70 -9.71 9.64 -7.21
C VAL A 70 -10.11 9.63 -5.74
N GLU A 71 -11.17 8.89 -5.39
CA GLU A 71 -11.63 8.77 -4.01
C GLU A 71 -10.55 8.15 -3.12
N LEU A 72 -9.96 7.04 -3.55
CA LEU A 72 -8.88 6.37 -2.81
C LEU A 72 -7.69 7.32 -2.61
N LEU A 73 -7.20 7.95 -3.68
CA LEU A 73 -6.07 8.87 -3.59
C LEU A 73 -6.36 10.13 -2.77
N SER A 74 -7.62 10.53 -2.61
CA SER A 74 -7.97 11.70 -1.79
C SER A 74 -7.50 11.53 -0.34
N GLY A 75 -7.61 10.31 0.22
CA GLY A 75 -7.14 9.96 1.56
C GLY A 75 -5.62 9.82 1.69
N PHE A 76 -4.92 9.62 0.57
CA PHE A 76 -3.46 9.48 0.51
C PHE A 76 -2.76 10.66 -0.17
N ARG A 77 -3.50 11.75 -0.44
CA ARG A 77 -3.05 12.88 -1.27
C ARG A 77 -1.74 13.48 -0.79
N ASP A 78 -1.59 13.63 0.52
CA ASP A 78 -0.41 14.24 1.14
C ASP A 78 0.85 13.37 0.99
N HIS A 79 0.72 12.10 0.63
CA HIS A 79 1.85 11.21 0.34
C HIS A 79 2.45 11.46 -1.05
N PHE A 80 1.68 12.07 -1.97
CA PHE A 80 2.10 12.32 -3.35
C PHE A 80 2.44 13.79 -3.64
N CYS A 81 2.15 14.68 -2.70
CA CYS A 81 2.51 16.09 -2.83
C CYS A 81 3.99 16.28 -2.47
N GLN A 82 4.87 16.39 -3.47
CA GLN A 82 6.32 16.59 -3.29
C GLN A 82 6.67 17.81 -2.41
N GLN A 83 5.78 18.80 -2.34
CA GLN A 83 5.94 19.99 -1.48
C GLN A 83 5.77 19.67 0.01
N LEU A 84 5.22 18.50 0.36
CA LEU A 84 4.95 18.04 1.72
C LEU A 84 5.93 16.97 2.21
N ASP A 85 6.90 16.54 1.39
CA ASP A 85 7.90 15.51 1.76
C ASP A 85 8.71 15.89 3.02
N ASN A 86 8.87 17.19 3.29
CA ASN A 86 9.53 17.72 4.49
C ASN A 86 8.55 18.29 5.54
N SER A 87 7.25 18.11 5.37
CA SER A 87 6.21 18.64 6.26
C SER A 87 5.78 17.64 7.33
N VAL A 88 5.22 18.16 8.43
CA VAL A 88 4.65 17.39 9.56
C VAL A 88 3.37 16.62 9.17
N VAL A 89 2.85 16.85 7.95
CA VAL A 89 1.57 16.33 7.45
C VAL A 89 1.75 15.37 6.26
N GLY A 90 2.98 15.15 5.78
CA GLY A 90 3.28 14.27 4.65
C GLY A 90 3.57 12.82 5.03
N ILE A 91 4.09 12.05 4.08
CA ILE A 91 4.47 10.63 4.23
C ILE A 91 5.36 10.34 5.47
N ARG A 92 6.22 11.28 5.87
CA ARG A 92 7.05 11.15 7.08
C ARG A 92 6.21 11.03 8.36
N SER A 93 5.09 11.74 8.42
CA SER A 93 4.14 11.65 9.54
C SER A 93 3.51 10.27 9.60
N THR A 94 3.08 9.73 8.46
CA THR A 94 2.52 8.39 8.32
C THR A 94 3.53 7.30 8.73
N ILE A 95 4.78 7.42 8.28
CA ILE A 95 5.88 6.52 8.70
C ILE A 95 6.15 6.63 10.21
N THR A 96 6.07 7.84 10.77
CA THR A 96 6.22 8.04 12.23
C THR A 96 5.10 7.36 12.99
N LYS A 97 3.85 7.43 12.50
CA LYS A 97 2.70 6.69 13.08
C LYS A 97 2.94 5.17 13.05
N LEU A 98 3.51 4.63 11.97
CA LEU A 98 3.91 3.21 11.91
C LEU A 98 4.93 2.86 13.01
N SER A 99 5.97 3.70 13.17
CA SER A 99 6.99 3.50 14.22
C SER A 99 6.38 3.56 15.62
N GLN A 100 5.45 4.48 15.88
CA GLN A 100 4.72 4.57 17.14
C GLN A 100 3.84 3.34 17.39
N LEU A 101 3.07 2.90 16.40
CA LEU A 101 2.24 1.71 16.49
C LEU A 101 3.09 0.45 16.80
N LEU A 102 4.26 0.33 16.17
CA LEU A 102 5.19 -0.75 16.49
C LEU A 102 5.70 -0.65 17.93
N LYS A 103 6.04 0.55 18.40
CA LYS A 103 6.50 0.76 19.78
C LYS A 103 5.44 0.34 20.81
N GLU A 104 4.18 0.68 20.55
CA GLU A 104 3.06 0.37 21.43
C GLU A 104 2.78 -1.14 21.53
N HIS A 105 2.90 -1.87 20.41
CA HIS A 105 2.61 -3.31 20.38
C HIS A 105 3.84 -4.20 20.60
N ASP A 106 5.05 -3.69 20.34
CA ASP A 106 6.29 -4.45 20.40
C ASP A 106 7.52 -3.54 20.64
N GLU A 107 7.65 -3.04 21.87
CA GLU A 107 8.74 -2.09 22.23
C GLU A 107 10.14 -2.68 22.01
N GLU A 108 10.34 -3.98 22.23
CA GLU A 108 11.65 -4.62 22.02
C GLU A 108 12.04 -4.59 20.54
N LEU A 109 11.13 -5.00 19.65
CA LEU A 109 11.37 -4.97 18.21
C LEU A 109 11.59 -3.53 17.71
N TRP A 110 10.75 -2.59 18.17
CA TRP A 110 10.91 -1.17 17.87
C TRP A 110 12.29 -0.64 18.29
N ARG A 111 12.70 -0.90 19.54
CA ARG A 111 13.99 -0.46 20.08
C ARG A 111 15.15 -1.06 19.29
N HIS A 112 15.04 -2.32 18.88
CA HIS A 112 16.06 -2.97 18.07
C HIS A 112 16.22 -2.30 16.70
N LEU A 113 15.11 -1.96 16.02
CA LEU A 113 15.12 -1.28 14.73
C LEU A 113 15.65 0.17 14.83
N GLU A 114 15.08 0.96 15.74
CA GLU A 114 15.36 2.40 15.83
C GLU A 114 16.68 2.72 16.53
N ILE A 115 16.98 2.02 17.63
CA ILE A 115 18.10 2.38 18.53
C ILE A 115 19.30 1.47 18.30
N THR A 116 19.11 0.15 18.29
CA THR A 116 20.23 -0.80 18.19
C THR A 116 20.82 -0.85 16.79
N THR A 117 19.98 -1.07 15.78
CA THR A 117 20.42 -1.24 14.39
C THR A 117 20.32 0.03 13.56
N LYS A 118 19.51 1.01 14.02
CA LYS A 118 19.29 2.31 13.37
C LYS A 118 18.81 2.18 11.92
N VAL A 119 17.98 1.18 11.66
CA VAL A 119 17.34 1.00 10.36
C VAL A 119 16.20 2.01 10.24
N ASN A 120 16.44 3.09 9.49
CA ASN A 120 15.44 4.13 9.29
C ASN A 120 14.20 3.57 8.57
N PRO A 121 12.98 3.71 9.14
CA PRO A 121 11.73 3.27 8.52
C PRO A 121 11.49 3.75 7.10
N GLN A 122 12.02 4.92 6.72
CA GLN A 122 11.90 5.47 5.37
C GLN A 122 12.50 4.54 4.29
N PHE A 123 13.49 3.71 4.62
CA PHE A 123 14.13 2.83 3.63
C PHE A 123 13.35 1.56 3.29
N TYR A 124 12.29 1.23 4.05
CA TYR A 124 11.41 0.10 3.76
C TYR A 124 9.94 0.52 3.69
N ALA A 125 9.44 1.28 4.66
CA ALA A 125 8.03 1.60 4.80
C ALA A 125 7.53 2.64 3.79
N PHE A 126 8.41 3.47 3.23
CA PHE A 126 8.02 4.47 2.25
C PHE A 126 7.31 3.82 1.05
N ARG A 127 7.90 2.77 0.48
CA ARG A 127 7.33 2.04 -0.66
C ARG A 127 6.08 1.27 -0.26
N TRP A 128 6.09 0.62 0.91
CA TRP A 128 4.95 -0.11 1.45
C TRP A 128 3.70 0.76 1.53
N ILE A 129 3.86 1.97 2.07
CA ILE A 129 2.76 2.90 2.31
C ILE A 129 2.35 3.61 1.02
N THR A 130 3.30 4.17 0.28
CA THR A 130 2.98 4.96 -0.93
C THR A 130 2.38 4.13 -2.06
N LEU A 131 2.63 2.82 -2.09
CA LEU A 131 2.08 1.90 -3.10
C LEU A 131 1.01 0.97 -2.55
N LEU A 132 0.50 1.22 -1.33
CA LEU A 132 -0.53 0.40 -0.67
C LEU A 132 -0.23 -1.12 -0.76
N LEU A 133 1.04 -1.47 -0.51
CA LEU A 133 1.58 -2.83 -0.53
C LEU A 133 1.53 -3.60 -1.87
N THR A 134 1.14 -2.95 -2.97
CA THR A 134 0.99 -3.60 -4.30
C THR A 134 2.28 -4.23 -4.84
N GLN A 135 3.45 -3.80 -4.36
CA GLN A 135 4.75 -4.36 -4.73
C GLN A 135 5.37 -5.29 -3.66
N GLU A 136 4.74 -5.50 -2.52
CA GLU A 136 5.22 -6.46 -1.50
C GLU A 136 4.67 -7.86 -1.72
N PHE A 137 3.48 -7.94 -2.31
CA PHE A 137 2.74 -9.18 -2.48
C PHE A 137 2.44 -9.40 -3.95
N ASN A 138 2.18 -10.67 -4.30
CA ASN A 138 1.69 -10.96 -5.64
C ASN A 138 0.29 -10.33 -5.82
N PHE A 139 -0.14 -10.18 -7.06
CA PHE A 139 -1.37 -9.45 -7.38
C PHE A 139 -2.63 -9.98 -6.67
N ALA A 140 -2.77 -11.31 -6.55
CA ALA A 140 -3.93 -11.91 -5.88
C ALA A 140 -3.93 -11.63 -4.36
N ASP A 141 -2.76 -11.74 -3.73
CA ASP A 141 -2.58 -11.40 -2.32
C ASP A 141 -2.80 -9.91 -2.07
N SER A 142 -2.37 -9.04 -2.99
CA SER A 142 -2.63 -7.60 -2.93
C SER A 142 -4.13 -7.29 -2.97
N LEU A 143 -4.91 -7.94 -3.84
CA LEU A 143 -6.37 -7.79 -3.86
C LEU A 143 -7.01 -8.20 -2.53
N HIS A 144 -6.59 -9.32 -1.96
CA HIS A 144 -7.11 -9.79 -0.67
C HIS A 144 -6.78 -8.84 0.49
N ILE A 145 -5.59 -8.24 0.49
CA ILE A 145 -5.25 -7.18 1.45
C ILE A 145 -6.16 -5.96 1.23
N TRP A 146 -6.39 -5.58 -0.03
CA TRP A 146 -7.20 -4.42 -0.39
C TRP A 146 -8.67 -4.57 0.01
N ASP A 147 -9.24 -5.77 -0.05
CA ASP A 147 -10.58 -6.04 0.49
C ASP A 147 -10.67 -5.61 1.96
N THR A 148 -9.63 -5.88 2.74
CA THR A 148 -9.57 -5.46 4.16
C THR A 148 -9.32 -3.96 4.29
N LEU A 149 -8.41 -3.38 3.49
CA LEU A 149 -8.13 -1.94 3.53
C LEU A 149 -9.36 -1.09 3.24
N LEU A 150 -10.18 -1.50 2.27
CA LEU A 150 -11.34 -0.74 1.80
C LEU A 150 -12.60 -0.99 2.63
N SER A 151 -12.71 -2.13 3.32
CA SER A 151 -13.89 -2.48 4.13
C SER A 151 -13.80 -2.07 5.60
N ASP A 152 -12.61 -1.72 6.09
CA ASP A 152 -12.40 -1.40 7.49
C ASP A 152 -13.03 -0.04 7.88
N PRO A 153 -13.86 0.02 8.94
CA PRO A 153 -14.50 1.27 9.36
C PRO A 153 -13.52 2.32 9.90
N GLU A 154 -12.30 1.93 10.31
CA GLU A 154 -11.26 2.89 10.72
C GLU A 154 -10.56 3.55 9.52
N GLY A 155 -10.84 3.07 8.30
CA GLY A 155 -10.36 3.63 7.06
C GLY A 155 -9.10 2.95 6.49
N PRO A 156 -8.78 3.21 5.20
CA PRO A 156 -7.68 2.53 4.52
C PRO A 156 -6.29 2.82 5.11
N GLN A 157 -6.03 4.05 5.56
CA GLN A 157 -4.71 4.43 6.07
C GLN A 157 -4.39 3.74 7.40
N GLU A 158 -5.32 3.76 8.34
CA GLU A 158 -5.20 3.16 9.67
C GLU A 158 -5.03 1.63 9.54
N THR A 159 -5.81 1.02 8.64
CA THR A 159 -5.72 -0.41 8.33
C THR A 159 -4.38 -0.76 7.68
N LEU A 160 -3.91 0.05 6.73
CA LEU A 160 -2.60 -0.12 6.10
C LEU A 160 -1.46 -0.09 7.13
N LEU A 161 -1.50 0.86 8.08
CA LEU A 161 -0.50 0.95 9.14
C LEU A 161 -0.51 -0.29 10.04
N ARG A 162 -1.69 -0.83 10.37
CA ARG A 162 -1.81 -2.09 11.11
C ARG A 162 -1.23 -3.27 10.34
N VAL A 163 -1.51 -3.37 9.04
CA VAL A 163 -0.93 -4.43 8.18
C VAL A 163 0.60 -4.30 8.12
N CYS A 164 1.14 -3.11 7.90
CA CYS A 164 2.58 -2.84 7.92
C CYS A 164 3.23 -3.19 9.29
N CYS A 165 2.55 -2.90 10.40
CA CYS A 165 3.04 -3.25 11.74
C CYS A 165 3.02 -4.77 11.95
N ALA A 166 1.93 -5.44 11.56
CA ALA A 166 1.82 -6.90 11.61
C ALA A 166 2.90 -7.59 10.75
N MET A 167 3.23 -7.01 9.58
CA MET A 167 4.32 -7.48 8.75
C MET A 167 5.65 -7.52 9.53
N LEU A 168 5.99 -6.47 10.28
CA LEU A 168 7.20 -6.41 11.11
C LEU A 168 7.17 -7.46 12.23
N ILE A 169 6.04 -7.55 12.95
CA ILE A 169 5.87 -8.47 14.08
C ILE A 169 6.01 -9.94 13.64
N LEU A 170 5.45 -10.32 12.48
CA LEU A 170 5.51 -11.69 11.99
C LEU A 170 6.93 -12.18 11.70
N ILE A 171 7.85 -11.28 11.32
CA ILE A 171 9.26 -11.60 11.06
C ILE A 171 10.18 -11.19 12.20
N ARG A 172 9.63 -10.80 13.37
CA ARG A 172 10.36 -10.32 14.55
C ARG A 172 11.62 -11.13 14.85
N ARG A 173 11.52 -12.45 14.90
CA ARG A 173 12.66 -13.33 15.25
C ARG A 173 13.85 -13.14 14.30
N ARG A 174 13.58 -12.91 13.02
CA ARG A 174 14.61 -12.68 12.00
C ARG A 174 15.18 -11.27 12.10
N ILE A 175 14.35 -10.29 12.45
CA ILE A 175 14.81 -8.91 12.67
C ILE A 175 15.74 -8.85 13.88
N LEU A 176 15.32 -9.38 15.04
CA LEU A 176 16.10 -9.33 16.29
C LEU A 176 17.45 -10.08 16.21
N ALA A 177 17.55 -11.08 15.33
CA ALA A 177 18.78 -11.84 15.10
C ALA A 177 19.68 -11.22 14.01
N GLY A 178 19.19 -10.23 13.26
CA GLY A 178 19.89 -9.64 12.13
C GLY A 178 20.76 -8.44 12.48
N ASP A 179 21.64 -8.09 11.56
CA ASP A 179 22.35 -6.80 11.52
C ASP A 179 21.65 -5.81 10.59
N PHE A 180 22.13 -4.56 10.52
CA PHE A 180 21.56 -3.51 9.68
C PHE A 180 21.31 -3.98 8.23
N THR A 181 22.31 -4.61 7.60
CA THR A 181 22.26 -5.00 6.18
C THR A 181 21.26 -6.13 5.94
N SER A 182 21.28 -7.16 6.78
CA SER A 182 20.37 -8.31 6.65
C SER A 182 18.92 -7.92 6.95
N ILE A 183 18.69 -7.06 7.95
CA ILE A 183 17.35 -6.52 8.27
C ILE A 183 16.84 -5.67 7.09
N LEU A 184 17.64 -4.72 6.60
CA LEU A 184 17.19 -3.85 5.52
C LEU A 184 16.85 -4.67 4.26
N LYS A 185 17.69 -5.64 3.91
CA LYS A 185 17.42 -6.54 2.78
C LYS A 185 16.15 -7.35 2.99
N LEU A 186 15.90 -7.84 4.20
CA LEU A 186 14.70 -8.58 4.55
C LEU A 186 13.44 -7.71 4.43
N LEU A 187 13.49 -6.46 4.88
CA LEU A 187 12.35 -5.54 4.81
C LEU A 187 12.10 -5.03 3.39
N GLN A 188 13.14 -4.84 2.59
CA GLN A 188 13.00 -4.45 1.18
C GLN A 188 12.51 -5.62 0.30
N ASN A 189 12.68 -6.86 0.74
CA ASN A 189 12.26 -8.08 0.04
C ASN A 189 11.48 -8.96 1.01
N TYR A 190 10.26 -8.53 1.35
CA TYR A 190 9.45 -9.18 2.37
C TYR A 190 9.22 -10.67 2.02
N PRO A 191 9.38 -11.60 2.98
CA PRO A 191 9.27 -13.02 2.69
C PRO A 191 7.81 -13.43 2.40
N PRO A 192 7.59 -14.48 1.59
CA PRO A 192 6.26 -15.05 1.38
C PRO A 192 5.58 -15.36 2.72
N THR A 193 4.34 -14.92 2.86
CA THR A 193 3.59 -14.98 4.12
C THR A 193 2.14 -15.37 3.84
N ASN A 194 1.51 -16.05 4.79
CA ASN A 194 0.07 -16.36 4.72
C ASN A 194 -0.74 -15.07 4.97
N ILE A 195 -1.43 -14.58 3.94
CA ILE A 195 -2.17 -13.32 4.00
C ILE A 195 -3.29 -13.35 5.03
N SER A 196 -4.05 -14.43 5.14
CA SER A 196 -5.10 -14.55 6.16
C SER A 196 -4.55 -14.44 7.59
N HIS A 197 -3.38 -15.03 7.85
CA HIS A 197 -2.72 -14.90 9.14
C HIS A 197 -2.16 -13.48 9.37
N LEU A 198 -1.59 -12.85 8.33
CA LEU A 198 -1.16 -11.45 8.38
C LEU A 198 -2.32 -10.52 8.74
N LEU A 199 -3.45 -10.64 8.05
CA LEU A 199 -4.65 -9.84 8.30
C LEU A 199 -5.25 -10.13 9.69
N TYR A 200 -5.22 -11.39 10.14
CA TYR A 200 -5.61 -11.74 11.51
C TYR A 200 -4.76 -11.03 12.56
N VAL A 201 -3.42 -11.04 12.40
CA VAL A 201 -2.51 -10.32 13.31
C VAL A 201 -2.75 -8.83 13.24
N ALA A 202 -2.88 -8.24 12.04
CA ALA A 202 -3.17 -6.82 11.86
C ALA A 202 -4.46 -6.38 12.58
N ASN A 203 -5.52 -7.20 12.51
CA ASN A 203 -6.78 -6.92 13.18
C ASN A 203 -6.67 -6.96 14.72
N LYS A 204 -5.73 -7.74 15.27
CA LYS A 204 -5.44 -7.74 16.72
C LYS A 204 -4.68 -6.51 17.20
N LEU A 205 -4.13 -5.71 16.28
CA LEU A 205 -3.46 -4.44 16.58
C LEU A 205 -4.44 -3.24 16.61
N ARG A 206 -5.76 -3.48 16.53
CA ARG A 206 -6.73 -2.40 16.76
C ARG A 206 -6.58 -1.88 18.18
N ILE A 207 -6.37 -0.58 18.31
CA ILE A 207 -6.38 0.10 19.59
C ILE A 207 -7.85 0.26 19.98
N HIS A 208 -8.31 -0.51 20.97
CA HIS A 208 -9.59 -0.20 21.58
C HIS A 208 -9.46 1.14 22.31
N PRO A 209 -10.38 2.09 22.13
CA PRO A 209 -10.44 3.25 23.01
C PRO A 209 -10.52 2.71 24.44
N LEU A 210 -9.57 3.12 25.29
CA LEU A 210 -9.78 3.02 26.73
C LEU A 210 -11.09 3.78 26.99
N GLY A 211 -12.11 3.04 27.45
CA GLY A 211 -13.44 3.57 27.71
C GLY A 211 -13.46 4.67 28.77
#